data_AF-A0A3A8ZRK1-F1
#
_entry.id   AF-A0A3A8ZRK1-F1
#
_cell.length_a   1.000
_cell.length_b   1.000
_cell.length_c   1.000
_cell.angle_alpha   90.00
_cell.angle_beta   90.00
_cell.angle_gamma   90.00
#
_symmetry.space_group_name_H-M   'P 1'
#
loop_
_entity.id
_entity.type
_entity.pdbx_description
1 polymer ?
#
loop_
_entity_poly.entity_id
_entity_poly.type
_entity_poly.pdbx_seq_one_letter_code
_entity_poly.pdbx_strand_id
1 'polypeptide(L)'
;MDNFDFTQFVTFDSTLPYQMIKDTVLKTFLIRGFTVIDFENIEEVKKDYFSSYWRKYSFELKMDDFLGGFMEWEIRDNIPIKVKEFIDDISEILTLSTWDLRVIICSFAEKEKTCNEYVCTKRDDMYGELFKMSPYSLVCPDNLIIKIMEEI
;
A
#
# COMPACT_ATOMS: atom_id res chain seq x y z
N MET A 1 18.66 8.89 13.68
CA MET A 1 18.46 7.88 12.63
C MET A 1 17.01 7.52 12.82
N ASP A 2 16.19 8.03 11.93
CA ASP A 2 14.76 8.16 12.20
C ASP A 2 14.07 6.91 11.62
N ASN A 3 13.16 6.35 12.39
CA ASN A 3 12.36 5.19 12.03
C ASN A 3 10.89 5.61 11.96
N PHE A 4 10.07 4.76 11.36
CA PHE A 4 8.62 4.92 11.34
C PHE A 4 7.95 3.56 11.20
N ASP A 5 6.67 3.50 11.54
CA ASP A 5 5.88 2.28 11.57
C ASP A 5 4.45 2.51 11.10
N PHE A 6 3.73 1.41 10.92
CA PHE A 6 2.28 1.37 10.72
C PHE A 6 1.73 2.38 9.71
N THR A 7 2.16 2.26 8.45
CA THR A 7 1.64 3.12 7.39
C THR A 7 1.54 2.39 6.05
N GLN A 8 0.77 2.95 5.13
CA GLN A 8 0.55 2.40 3.80
C GLN A 8 0.68 3.50 2.76
N PHE A 9 1.07 3.12 1.55
CA PHE A 9 1.15 4.06 0.44
C PHE A 9 0.57 3.45 -0.82
N VAL A 10 -0.01 4.30 -1.64
CA VAL A 10 -0.33 4.00 -3.03
C VAL A 10 0.46 4.96 -3.92
N THR A 11 1.15 4.42 -4.92
CA THR A 11 1.96 5.22 -5.84
C THR A 11 1.87 4.65 -7.25
N PHE A 12 1.63 5.52 -8.23
CA PHE A 12 1.38 5.13 -9.62
C PHE A 12 1.61 6.31 -10.57
N ASP A 13 1.62 6.01 -11.85
CA ASP A 13 1.57 7.00 -12.91
C ASP A 13 0.19 6.99 -13.57
N SER A 14 -0.22 8.14 -14.12
CA SER A 14 -1.45 8.30 -14.90
C SER A 14 -1.33 9.50 -15.85
N THR A 15 -2.09 9.48 -16.94
CA THR A 15 -2.22 10.62 -17.87
C THR A 15 -3.19 11.68 -17.35
N LEU A 16 -4.01 11.33 -16.36
CA LEU A 16 -5.05 12.19 -15.81
C LEU A 16 -4.47 13.36 -15.01
N PRO A 17 -5.17 14.51 -14.90
CA PRO A 17 -4.72 15.65 -14.09
C PRO A 17 -4.66 15.33 -12.59
N TYR A 18 -3.70 15.96 -11.89
CA TYR A 18 -3.47 15.73 -10.45
C TYR A 18 -4.74 15.90 -9.62
N GLN A 19 -5.51 16.96 -9.83
CA GLN A 19 -6.71 17.23 -9.04
C GLN A 19 -7.72 16.09 -9.15
N MET A 20 -7.91 15.53 -10.35
CA MET A 20 -8.84 14.42 -10.55
C MET A 20 -8.35 13.13 -9.89
N ILE A 21 -7.04 12.86 -9.96
CA ILE A 21 -6.43 11.74 -9.23
C ILE A 21 -6.63 11.90 -7.73
N LYS A 22 -6.30 13.08 -7.19
CA LYS A 22 -6.42 13.39 -5.78
C LYS A 22 -7.85 13.26 -5.28
N ASP A 23 -8.82 13.81 -6.01
CA ASP A 23 -10.24 13.74 -5.63
C ASP A 23 -10.74 12.30 -5.58
N THR A 24 -10.32 11.46 -6.54
CA THR A 24 -10.68 10.03 -6.51
C THR A 24 -10.02 9.32 -5.34
N VAL A 25 -8.70 9.45 -5.15
CA VAL A 25 -7.98 8.79 -4.03
C VAL A 25 -8.59 9.21 -2.68
N LEU A 26 -8.86 10.50 -2.48
CA LEU A 26 -9.54 10.99 -1.29
C LEU A 26 -10.91 10.34 -1.10
N LYS A 27 -11.76 10.36 -2.12
CA LYS A 27 -13.11 9.79 -2.04
C LYS A 27 -13.07 8.29 -1.72
N THR A 28 -12.18 7.55 -2.37
CA THR A 28 -12.04 6.09 -2.21
C THR A 28 -11.67 5.74 -0.77
N PHE A 29 -10.58 6.33 -0.26
CA PHE A 29 -10.00 5.89 1.02
C PHE A 29 -10.63 6.56 2.24
N LEU A 30 -11.16 7.79 2.11
CA LEU A 30 -11.76 8.51 3.24
C LEU A 30 -13.05 7.85 3.74
N ILE A 31 -13.84 7.24 2.85
CA ILE A 31 -15.06 6.48 3.22
C ILE A 31 -14.69 5.27 4.09
N ARG A 32 -13.48 4.74 3.95
CA ARG A 32 -12.96 3.61 4.74
C ARG A 32 -12.24 4.04 6.01
N GLY A 33 -12.15 5.33 6.29
CA GLY A 33 -11.53 5.87 7.50
C GLY A 33 -10.04 6.12 7.41
N PHE A 34 -9.43 6.02 6.21
CA PHE A 34 -8.05 6.43 6.02
C PHE A 34 -7.94 7.95 6.00
N THR A 35 -6.85 8.44 6.58
CA THR A 35 -6.36 9.80 6.28
C THR A 35 -5.45 9.73 5.07
N VAL A 36 -5.79 10.44 4.00
CA VAL A 36 -4.96 10.54 2.81
C VAL A 36 -4.07 11.78 2.93
N ILE A 37 -2.75 11.58 2.80
CA ILE A 37 -1.76 12.65 2.88
C ILE A 37 -1.07 12.75 1.51
N ASP A 38 -1.08 13.95 0.93
CA ASP A 38 -0.38 14.24 -0.32
C ASP A 38 1.13 14.06 -0.18
N PHE A 39 1.81 13.67 -1.26
CA PHE A 39 3.26 13.45 -1.26
C PHE A 39 4.06 14.61 -0.66
N GLU A 40 3.70 15.86 -0.95
CA GLU A 40 4.40 17.04 -0.40
C GLU A 40 4.40 17.08 1.14
N ASN A 41 3.36 16.54 1.76
CA ASN A 41 3.14 16.55 3.21
C ASN A 41 3.60 15.26 3.91
N ILE A 42 4.06 14.26 3.16
CA ILE A 42 4.67 13.04 3.73
C ILE A 42 6.00 13.42 4.41
N GLU A 43 6.28 12.82 5.56
CA GLU A 43 7.53 13.04 6.30
C GLU A 43 8.76 12.64 5.45
N GLU A 44 9.81 13.47 5.48
CA GLU A 44 11.01 13.27 4.66
C GLU A 44 11.68 11.91 4.90
N VAL A 45 11.68 11.40 6.13
CA VAL A 45 12.22 10.07 6.44
C VAL A 45 11.55 8.94 5.64
N LYS A 46 10.23 9.03 5.43
CA LYS A 46 9.44 8.05 4.66
C LYS A 46 9.77 8.18 3.17
N LYS A 47 9.82 9.42 2.67
CA LYS A 47 10.20 9.73 1.28
C LYS A 47 11.58 9.17 0.95
N ASP A 48 12.54 9.38 1.84
CA ASP A 48 13.91 8.89 1.68
C ASP A 48 13.98 7.36 1.71
N TYR A 49 13.28 6.72 2.66
CA TYR A 49 13.31 5.27 2.84
C TYR A 49 12.79 4.51 1.61
N PHE A 50 11.66 4.95 1.05
CA PHE A 50 11.05 4.32 -0.14
C PHE A 50 11.37 5.05 -1.45
N SER A 51 12.43 5.85 -1.50
CA SER A 51 12.82 6.70 -2.64
C SER A 51 12.87 5.98 -4.00
N SER A 52 13.19 4.68 -4.01
CA SER A 52 13.24 3.85 -5.22
C SER A 52 11.87 3.39 -5.74
N TYR A 53 10.81 3.55 -4.94
CA TYR A 53 9.48 3.02 -5.23
C TYR A 53 8.49 4.08 -5.71
N TRP A 54 8.77 5.36 -5.46
CA TRP A 54 7.87 6.44 -5.82
C TRP A 54 7.64 6.58 -7.32
N ARG A 55 6.42 7.02 -7.63
CA ARG A 55 5.89 7.37 -8.94
C ARG A 55 5.29 8.77 -8.90
N LYS A 56 4.83 9.25 -10.07
CA LYS A 56 4.36 10.62 -10.24
C LYS A 56 3.27 11.00 -9.23
N TYR A 57 2.30 10.10 -9.03
CA TYR A 57 1.28 10.25 -8.02
C TYR A 57 1.61 9.34 -6.85
N SER A 58 1.70 9.91 -5.65
CA SER A 58 2.06 9.19 -4.43
C SER A 58 1.27 9.75 -3.28
N PHE A 59 0.64 8.88 -2.49
CA PHE A 59 -0.17 9.25 -1.34
C PHE A 59 0.13 8.30 -0.18
N GLU A 60 0.24 8.86 1.01
CA GLU A 60 0.23 8.08 2.25
C GLU A 60 -1.24 7.86 2.66
N LEU A 61 -1.56 6.61 2.99
CA LEU A 61 -2.85 6.16 3.47
C LEU A 61 -2.66 5.79 4.95
N LYS A 62 -2.93 6.74 5.84
CA LYS A 62 -2.74 6.53 7.27
C LYS A 62 -4.00 5.96 7.92
N MET A 63 -3.85 4.81 8.55
CA MET A 63 -4.84 4.17 9.40
C MET A 63 -4.14 3.31 10.46
N ASP A 64 -4.13 3.78 11.71
CA ASP A 64 -3.30 3.20 12.78
C ASP A 64 -3.63 1.72 13.09
N ASP A 65 -4.88 1.29 12.84
CA ASP A 65 -5.36 -0.06 13.14
C ASP A 65 -5.45 -0.98 11.90
N PHE A 66 -4.90 -0.55 10.76
CA PHE A 66 -4.96 -1.31 9.50
C PHE A 66 -4.22 -2.64 9.62
N LEU A 67 -2.99 -2.62 10.16
CA LEU A 67 -2.17 -3.81 10.33
C LEU A 67 -2.71 -4.79 11.37
N GLY A 68 -3.60 -4.34 12.28
CA GLY A 68 -4.26 -5.23 13.25
C GLY A 68 -5.01 -6.38 12.56
N GLY A 69 -5.62 -6.13 11.41
CA GLY A 69 -6.31 -7.18 10.64
C GLY A 69 -5.37 -8.25 10.06
N PHE A 70 -4.10 -7.94 9.85
CA PHE A 70 -3.10 -8.89 9.37
C PHE A 70 -2.54 -9.75 10.50
N MET A 71 -2.40 -9.18 11.70
CA MET A 71 -1.91 -9.89 12.88
C MET A 71 -2.83 -11.05 13.30
N GLU A 72 -4.12 -10.95 12.98
CA GLU A 72 -5.15 -11.97 13.27
C GLU A 72 -5.42 -12.88 12.07
N TRP A 73 -4.76 -12.68 10.93
CA TRP A 73 -5.02 -13.43 9.70
C TRP A 73 -4.28 -14.78 9.74
N GLU A 74 -4.87 -15.78 10.40
CA GLU A 74 -4.24 -17.10 10.61
C GLU A 74 -4.27 -18.00 9.38
N ILE A 75 -5.39 -18.03 8.66
CA ILE A 75 -5.63 -18.93 7.54
C ILE A 75 -5.73 -18.09 6.27
N ARG A 76 -4.86 -18.36 5.29
CA ARG A 76 -4.77 -17.61 4.02
C ARG A 76 -6.14 -17.39 3.35
N ASP A 77 -6.99 -18.40 3.33
CA ASP A 77 -8.30 -18.33 2.68
C ASP A 77 -9.36 -17.57 3.49
N ASN A 78 -9.15 -17.37 4.80
CA ASN A 78 -10.03 -16.58 5.66
C ASN A 78 -9.63 -15.10 5.66
N ILE A 79 -9.79 -14.46 4.50
CA ILE A 79 -9.34 -13.09 4.26
C ILE A 79 -10.09 -12.10 5.17
N PRO A 80 -9.40 -11.26 5.97
CA PRO A 80 -9.99 -10.21 6.79
C PRO A 80 -10.80 -9.21 5.97
N ILE A 81 -11.91 -8.72 6.53
CA ILE A 81 -12.79 -7.78 5.82
C ILE A 81 -12.07 -6.51 5.38
N LYS A 82 -11.22 -5.93 6.25
CA LYS A 82 -10.42 -4.73 5.94
C LYS A 82 -9.49 -4.95 4.74
N VAL A 83 -8.93 -6.15 4.58
CA VAL A 83 -8.06 -6.48 3.45
C VAL A 83 -8.86 -6.58 2.15
N LYS A 84 -10.07 -7.16 2.20
CA LYS A 84 -10.99 -7.18 1.03
C LYS A 84 -11.35 -5.78 0.59
N GLU A 85 -11.79 -4.96 1.54
CA GLU A 85 -12.18 -3.56 1.27
C GLU A 85 -11.00 -2.75 0.71
N PHE A 86 -9.81 -2.94 1.25
CA PHE A 86 -8.61 -2.30 0.74
C PHE A 86 -8.27 -2.72 -0.70
N ILE A 87 -8.41 -4.01 -1.05
CA ILE A 87 -8.22 -4.45 -2.44
C ILE A 87 -9.31 -3.88 -3.36
N ASP A 88 -10.55 -3.76 -2.90
CA ASP A 88 -11.62 -3.11 -3.66
C ASP A 88 -11.28 -1.62 -3.91
N ASP A 89 -10.77 -0.91 -2.91
CA ASP A 89 -10.31 0.46 -3.03
C ASP A 89 -9.16 0.60 -4.04
N ILE A 90 -8.18 -0.31 -3.99
CA ILE A 90 -7.09 -0.37 -4.98
C ILE A 90 -7.64 -0.66 -6.39
N SER A 91 -8.68 -1.48 -6.49
CA SER A 91 -9.34 -1.76 -7.76
C SER A 91 -10.01 -0.53 -8.36
N GLU A 92 -10.58 0.35 -7.52
CA GLU A 92 -11.10 1.64 -7.96
C GLU A 92 -9.97 2.53 -8.52
N ILE A 93 -8.80 2.54 -7.87
CA ILE A 93 -7.64 3.30 -8.37
C ILE A 93 -7.17 2.80 -9.73
N LEU A 94 -7.17 1.49 -9.98
CA LEU A 94 -6.81 0.90 -11.28
C LEU A 94 -7.72 1.38 -12.42
N THR A 95 -8.94 1.83 -12.13
CA THR A 95 -9.84 2.39 -13.17
C THR A 95 -9.37 3.75 -13.71
N LEU A 96 -8.42 4.42 -13.06
CA LEU A 96 -7.92 5.75 -13.40
C LEU A 96 -6.87 5.74 -14.52
N SER A 97 -6.92 4.76 -15.43
CA SER A 97 -5.95 4.59 -16.51
C SER A 97 -4.51 4.68 -15.98
N THR A 98 -4.27 3.99 -14.88
CA THR A 98 -2.98 4.00 -14.19
C THR A 98 -1.97 3.14 -14.92
N TRP A 99 -0.69 3.30 -14.61
CA TRP A 99 0.30 2.27 -14.86
C TRP A 99 1.35 2.27 -13.76
N ASP A 100 2.05 1.14 -13.64
CA ASP A 100 3.07 0.92 -12.61
C ASP A 100 2.54 1.19 -11.19
N LEU A 101 1.28 0.81 -10.93
CA LEU A 101 0.66 0.95 -9.62
C LEU A 101 1.37 0.06 -8.61
N ARG A 102 1.77 0.69 -7.51
CA ARG A 102 2.41 0.06 -6.37
C ARG A 102 1.67 0.36 -5.10
N VAL A 103 1.54 -0.67 -4.29
CA VAL A 103 1.06 -0.58 -2.92
C VAL A 103 2.22 -0.90 -2.00
N ILE A 104 2.45 -0.06 -1.01
CA ILE A 104 3.48 -0.27 0.01
C ILE A 104 2.76 -0.45 1.35
N ILE A 105 2.99 -1.58 2.01
CA ILE A 105 2.51 -1.85 3.36
C ILE A 105 3.73 -1.86 4.28
N CYS A 106 3.78 -0.91 5.22
CA CYS A 106 4.90 -0.74 6.14
C CYS A 106 4.47 -1.13 7.56
N SER A 107 5.08 -2.16 8.13
CA SER A 107 4.98 -2.46 9.56
C SER A 107 6.01 -1.69 10.34
N PHE A 108 7.27 -1.73 9.93
CA PHE A 108 8.38 -1.03 10.58
C PHE A 108 9.49 -0.75 9.57
N ALA A 109 10.01 0.47 9.57
CA ALA A 109 11.04 0.91 8.64
C ALA A 109 12.20 1.57 9.38
N GLU A 110 13.37 0.96 9.26
CA GLU A 110 14.64 1.49 9.74
C GLU A 110 15.74 1.14 8.73
N LYS A 111 16.39 2.17 8.15
CA LYS A 111 17.42 1.99 7.11
C LYS A 111 18.47 0.97 7.55
N GLU A 112 18.82 0.07 6.64
CA GLU A 112 19.83 -1.00 6.82
C GLU A 112 19.47 -2.08 7.86
N LYS A 113 18.32 -1.98 8.54
CA LYS A 113 17.88 -2.96 9.55
C LYS A 113 16.64 -3.74 9.15
N THR A 114 15.69 -3.10 8.49
CA THR A 114 14.41 -3.72 8.10
C THR A 114 14.46 -4.33 6.71
N CYS A 115 13.70 -5.41 6.53
CA CYS A 115 13.60 -6.13 5.27
C CYS A 115 12.41 -5.61 4.44
N ASN A 116 12.69 -5.22 3.20
CA ASN A 116 11.68 -4.90 2.21
C ASN A 116 11.50 -6.08 1.26
N GLU A 117 10.30 -6.61 1.13
CA GLU A 117 9.96 -7.56 0.08
C GLU A 117 9.30 -6.83 -1.09
N TYR A 118 9.85 -6.98 -2.29
CA TYR A 118 9.27 -6.44 -3.51
C TYR A 118 8.73 -7.56 -4.39
N VAL A 119 7.44 -7.47 -4.76
CA VAL A 119 6.76 -8.47 -5.57
C VAL A 119 6.03 -7.82 -6.74
N CYS A 120 5.93 -8.55 -7.84
CA CYS A 120 5.08 -8.21 -8.98
C CYS A 120 3.98 -9.26 -9.06
N THR A 121 2.72 -8.84 -9.02
CA THR A 121 1.59 -9.75 -8.99
C THR A 121 0.40 -9.24 -9.79
N LYS A 122 -0.53 -10.11 -10.12
CA LYS A 122 -1.83 -9.70 -10.68
C LYS A 122 -2.76 -9.25 -9.56
N ARG A 123 -3.73 -8.42 -9.89
CA ARG A 123 -4.74 -7.93 -8.95
C ARG A 123 -5.45 -9.08 -8.21
N ASP A 124 -5.82 -10.14 -8.91
CA ASP A 124 -6.55 -11.28 -8.31
C ASP A 124 -5.69 -12.12 -7.36
N ASP A 125 -4.36 -12.04 -7.50
CA ASP A 125 -3.39 -12.75 -6.65
C ASP A 125 -2.94 -11.92 -5.43
N MET A 126 -3.40 -10.67 -5.30
CA MET A 126 -2.96 -9.75 -4.24
C MET A 126 -3.24 -10.29 -2.83
N TYR A 127 -4.31 -11.05 -2.62
CA TYR A 127 -4.60 -11.65 -1.31
C TYR A 127 -3.47 -12.55 -0.83
N GLY A 128 -2.85 -13.31 -1.75
CA GLY A 128 -1.72 -14.17 -1.42
C GLY A 128 -0.49 -13.38 -0.99
N GLU A 129 -0.22 -12.27 -1.67
CA GLU A 129 0.90 -11.40 -1.34
C GLU A 129 0.64 -10.64 -0.02
N LEU A 130 -0.56 -10.10 0.18
CA LEU A 130 -0.93 -9.42 1.42
C LEU A 130 -0.93 -10.36 2.63
N PHE A 131 -1.25 -11.64 2.45
CA PHE A 131 -1.12 -12.63 3.52
C PHE A 131 0.31 -12.71 4.06
N LYS A 132 1.34 -12.37 3.28
CA LYS A 132 2.71 -12.35 3.78
C LYS A 132 2.90 -11.40 4.95
N MET A 133 2.11 -10.33 5.08
CA MET A 133 2.17 -9.43 6.23
C MET A 133 1.56 -10.03 7.51
N SER A 134 1.00 -11.24 7.45
CA SER A 134 0.58 -11.99 8.62
C SER A 134 1.76 -12.73 9.27
N PRO A 135 1.85 -12.77 10.61
CA PRO A 135 2.84 -13.58 11.32
C PRO A 135 2.68 -15.09 11.04
N TYR A 136 1.53 -15.52 10.51
CA TYR A 136 1.25 -16.92 10.15
C TYR A 136 1.75 -17.32 8.74
N SER A 137 2.35 -16.39 7.99
CA SER A 137 2.77 -16.61 6.60
C SER A 137 4.14 -17.25 6.41
N LEU A 138 4.88 -17.50 7.50
CA LEU A 138 6.29 -17.92 7.54
C LEU A 138 7.31 -16.93 6.94
N VAL A 139 6.90 -16.00 6.08
CA VAL A 139 7.78 -15.01 5.43
C VAL A 139 7.80 -13.67 6.18
N CYS A 140 6.62 -13.10 6.47
CA CYS A 140 6.42 -11.89 7.29
C CYS A 140 7.52 -10.81 7.16
N PRO A 141 7.65 -10.15 5.99
CA PRO A 141 8.59 -9.04 5.84
C PRO A 141 8.16 -7.85 6.69
N ASP A 142 9.10 -6.98 7.05
CA ASP A 142 8.78 -5.74 7.77
C ASP A 142 7.97 -4.78 6.88
N ASN A 143 8.30 -4.77 5.58
CA ASN A 143 7.63 -3.95 4.59
C ASN A 143 7.40 -4.75 3.31
N LEU A 144 6.19 -4.67 2.75
CA LEU A 144 5.82 -5.31 1.49
C LEU A 144 5.50 -4.25 0.44
N ILE A 145 6.18 -4.34 -0.70
CA ILE A 145 5.97 -3.49 -1.87
C ILE A 145 5.41 -4.36 -2.99
N ILE A 146 4.15 -4.14 -3.34
CA ILE A 146 3.44 -4.88 -4.37
C ILE A 146 3.29 -4.00 -5.60
N LYS A 147 3.93 -4.38 -6.71
CA LYS A 147 3.61 -3.84 -8.03
C LYS A 147 2.49 -4.66 -8.66
N ILE A 148 1.40 -4.00 -9.04
CA ILE A 148 0.26 -4.64 -9.71
C ILE A 148 0.51 -4.63 -11.22
N MET A 149 0.44 -5.81 -11.83
CA MET A 149 0.48 -5.98 -13.28
C MET A 149 -0.93 -5.82 -13.83
N GLU A 150 -1.09 -4.92 -14.80
CA GLU A 150 -2.32 -4.85 -15.60
C GLU A 150 -2.27 -5.94 -16.69
N GLU A 151 -3.40 -6.62 -16.90
CA GLU A 151 -3.58 -7.41 -18.12
C GLU A 151 -3.84 -6.45 -19.27
N ILE A 152 -2.91 -6.42 -20.24
CA ILE A 152 -3.06 -5.70 -21.50
C ILE A 152 -4.06 -6.43 -22.39
#